data_AF-F2DYK1-F1
#
_entry.id   AF-F2DYK1-F1
#
_cell.length_a   1.000
_cell.length_b   1.000
_cell.length_c   1.000
_cell.angle_alpha   90.00
_cell.angle_beta   90.00
_cell.angle_gamma   90.00
#
_symmetry.space_group_name_H-M   'P 1'
#
loop_
_entity.id
_entity.type
_entity.pdbx_description
1 polymer ?
#
loop_
_entity_poly.entity_id
_entity_poly.type
_entity_poly.pdbx_seq_one_letter_code
_entity_poly.pdbx_strand_id
1 'polypeptide(L)'
;MAFTLVGAFKGLSLASSSSFLRGDRAALPGGAAGGVGVATLPARGLTIQMAHKKGAGSTKNGRDSKGQRLGVKIYGDQLAKPGAIIIRQRGTKVYPGNNVGMGKDHTLFSLIDGLVKFEKYGPDRKKVSVYPYEKEPENPNSYRARKRENFRLQRERLKARAEGTYEPELVLAAADASVEVNADC
;
A
#
# COMPACT_ATOMS: atom_id res chain seq x y z
N MET A 1 10.61 34.64 46.52
CA MET A 1 11.44 33.51 46.04
C MET A 1 11.08 33.28 44.58
N ALA A 2 11.97 33.71 43.68
CA ALA A 2 11.77 33.72 42.24
C ALA A 2 11.90 32.31 41.65
N PHE A 3 11.03 31.95 40.72
CA PHE A 3 11.20 30.77 39.86
C PHE A 3 11.34 31.24 38.41
N THR A 4 12.57 31.20 37.92
CA THR A 4 12.89 31.37 36.50
C THR A 4 12.85 30.00 35.82
N LEU A 5 12.02 29.86 34.79
CA LEU A 5 12.08 28.74 33.85
C LEU A 5 12.39 29.28 32.46
N VAL A 6 13.67 29.20 32.10
CA VAL A 6 14.18 29.43 30.76
C VAL A 6 13.90 28.17 29.95
N GLY A 7 13.06 28.28 28.93
CA GLY A 7 12.84 27.22 27.93
C GLY A 7 12.99 27.80 26.53
N ALA A 8 14.19 27.69 25.95
CA ALA A 8 14.45 28.03 24.55
C ALA A 8 14.90 26.77 23.79
N PHE A 9 13.96 26.11 23.09
CA PHE A 9 14.27 25.06 22.14
C PHE A 9 14.74 25.71 20.83
N LYS A 10 16.05 25.61 20.56
CA LYS A 10 16.68 26.02 19.28
C LYS A 10 16.31 25.02 18.17
N GLY A 11 16.05 25.57 16.99
CA GLY A 11 15.46 24.92 15.83
C GLY A 11 16.28 23.80 15.18
N LEU A 12 15.55 22.92 14.50
CA LEU A 12 16.05 21.97 13.52
C LEU A 12 16.40 22.71 12.22
N SER A 13 17.65 22.56 11.76
CA SER A 13 18.08 22.95 10.42
C SER A 13 17.71 21.87 9.39
N LEU A 14 17.16 22.31 8.26
CA LEU A 14 16.95 21.50 7.05
C LEU A 14 18.32 21.13 6.44
N ALA A 15 18.57 19.83 6.27
CA ALA A 15 19.63 19.35 5.37
C ALA A 15 19.08 19.26 3.94
N SER A 16 19.70 20.01 3.02
CA SER A 16 19.55 19.84 1.57
C SER A 16 20.89 20.11 0.92
N SER A 17 21.55 19.05 0.46
CA SER A 17 22.70 19.15 -0.45
C SER A 17 22.75 17.89 -1.31
N SER A 18 22.07 17.97 -2.46
CA SER A 18 22.18 17.06 -3.58
C SER A 18 23.48 17.33 -4.34
N SER A 19 24.45 16.40 -4.29
CA SER A 19 25.66 16.45 -5.09
C SER A 19 25.40 15.86 -6.49
N PHE A 20 25.41 16.74 -7.49
CA PHE A 20 25.40 16.38 -8.90
C PHE A 20 26.78 15.86 -9.34
N LEU A 21 26.82 14.62 -9.82
CA LEU A 21 27.94 14.05 -10.56
C LEU A 21 27.95 14.61 -11.99
N ARG A 22 28.96 15.43 -12.34
CA ARG A 22 29.33 15.72 -13.73
C ARG A 22 30.79 15.29 -13.91
N GLY A 23 30.98 14.17 -14.61
CA GLY A 23 32.29 13.70 -15.05
C GLY A 23 32.56 14.21 -16.46
N ASP A 24 33.52 15.11 -16.59
CA ASP A 24 34.09 15.55 -17.87
C ASP A 24 34.95 14.42 -18.47
N ARG A 25 34.71 14.09 -19.74
CA ARG A 25 35.59 13.26 -20.58
C ARG A 25 36.31 14.16 -21.57
N ALA A 26 37.59 14.39 -21.33
CA ALA A 26 38.48 15.09 -22.26
C ALA A 26 39.27 14.09 -23.13
N ALA A 27 39.10 14.28 -24.44
CA ALA A 27 40.07 14.25 -25.55
C ALA A 27 41.12 13.11 -25.69
N LEU A 28 41.05 12.43 -26.83
CA LEU A 28 42.20 11.87 -27.58
C LEU A 28 42.79 12.98 -28.49
N PRO A 29 44.10 12.95 -28.82
CA PRO A 29 44.42 12.74 -30.25
C PRO A 29 45.80 12.10 -30.57
N GLY A 30 45.90 11.60 -31.82
CA GLY A 30 47.14 11.43 -32.61
C GLY A 30 47.89 10.11 -32.40
N GLY A 31 48.39 9.38 -33.39
CA GLY A 31 48.66 9.65 -34.80
C GLY A 31 50.04 9.06 -35.17
N ALA A 32 50.17 8.54 -36.41
CA ALA A 32 51.40 8.29 -37.18
C ALA A 32 51.79 6.84 -37.54
N ALA A 33 52.22 6.76 -38.81
CA ALA A 33 52.57 5.63 -39.67
C ALA A 33 53.89 4.91 -39.35
N GLY A 34 54.09 3.75 -39.98
CA GLY A 34 55.42 3.14 -40.18
C GLY A 34 55.33 1.67 -40.63
N GLY A 35 55.74 1.38 -41.87
CA GLY A 35 55.66 0.05 -42.47
C GLY A 35 56.94 -0.78 -42.44
N VAL A 36 56.77 -2.00 -42.99
CA VAL A 36 57.72 -2.95 -43.58
C VAL A 36 58.63 -3.78 -42.66
N GLY A 37 58.48 -5.11 -42.77
CA GLY A 37 59.47 -6.08 -42.31
C GLY A 37 58.90 -7.47 -42.02
N VAL A 38 58.53 -8.25 -43.04
CA VAL A 38 58.28 -9.70 -42.88
C VAL A 38 59.62 -10.42 -43.01
N ALA A 39 60.30 -10.59 -41.88
CA ALA A 39 61.40 -11.54 -41.76
C ALA A 39 60.84 -12.85 -41.19
N THR A 40 60.74 -13.86 -42.05
CA THR A 40 60.37 -15.23 -41.70
C THR A 40 61.50 -15.86 -40.89
N LEU A 41 61.32 -15.98 -39.58
CA LEU A 41 62.20 -16.73 -38.68
C LEU A 41 61.45 -17.93 -38.08
N PRO A 42 62.18 -19.02 -37.79
CA PRO A 42 61.65 -20.38 -37.81
C PRO A 42 60.64 -20.64 -36.71
N ALA A 43 59.70 -21.53 -37.01
CA ALA A 43 58.71 -22.08 -36.09
C ALA A 43 59.36 -22.59 -34.80
N ARG A 44 59.46 -21.70 -33.81
CA ARG A 44 59.66 -22.10 -32.42
C ARG A 44 58.30 -22.53 -31.90
N GLY A 45 58.16 -23.84 -31.72
CA GLY A 45 56.99 -24.44 -31.13
C GLY A 45 56.64 -23.75 -29.83
N LEU A 46 55.51 -23.05 -29.82
CA LEU A 46 54.82 -22.71 -28.59
C LEU A 46 54.00 -23.94 -28.23
N THR A 47 54.62 -24.82 -27.46
CA THR A 47 53.93 -25.83 -26.68
C THR A 47 52.85 -25.10 -25.89
N ILE A 48 51.58 -25.34 -26.18
CA ILE A 48 50.48 -24.88 -25.32
C ILE A 48 50.54 -25.77 -24.07
N GLN A 49 51.48 -25.48 -23.18
CA GLN A 49 51.44 -25.99 -21.82
C GLN A 49 50.24 -25.33 -21.16
N MET A 50 49.23 -26.15 -20.85
CA MET A 50 48.10 -25.85 -19.97
C MET A 50 47.74 -24.37 -19.93
N ALA A 51 46.84 -23.94 -20.83
CA ALA A 51 46.06 -22.74 -20.54
C ALA A 51 45.24 -23.03 -19.28
N HIS A 52 45.83 -22.71 -18.12
CA HIS A 52 45.23 -22.85 -16.81
C HIS A 52 43.94 -22.02 -16.80
N LYS A 53 42.81 -22.72 -16.70
CA LYS A 53 41.42 -22.21 -16.72
C LYS A 53 41.14 -21.19 -17.84
N LYS A 54 40.56 -21.64 -18.96
CA LYS A 54 39.72 -20.77 -19.79
C LYS A 54 38.52 -20.31 -18.97
N GLY A 55 38.67 -19.17 -18.32
CA GLY A 55 37.60 -18.37 -17.74
C GLY A 55 36.66 -19.15 -16.84
N ALA A 56 37.06 -19.36 -15.59
CA ALA A 56 36.09 -19.44 -14.48
C ALA A 56 35.46 -18.04 -14.29
N GLY A 57 34.92 -17.45 -15.36
CA GLY A 57 33.97 -16.36 -15.23
C GLY A 57 32.80 -16.98 -14.51
N SER A 58 32.59 -16.56 -13.25
CA SER A 58 31.32 -16.79 -12.59
C SER A 58 30.25 -16.23 -13.54
N THR A 59 29.60 -17.11 -14.31
CA THR A 59 28.42 -16.73 -15.07
C THR A 59 27.40 -16.39 -14.00
N LYS A 60 27.31 -15.11 -13.66
CA LYS A 60 26.42 -14.64 -12.61
C LYS A 60 25.00 -14.91 -13.09
N ASN A 61 24.44 -16.02 -12.61
CA ASN A 61 23.04 -16.36 -12.79
C ASN A 61 22.23 -15.41 -11.90
N GLY A 62 21.92 -14.23 -12.44
CA GLY A 62 21.21 -13.14 -11.76
C GLY A 62 19.95 -12.70 -12.50
N ARG A 63 19.30 -13.63 -13.22
CA ARG A 63 18.03 -13.37 -13.93
C ARG A 63 16.86 -13.78 -13.05
N ASP A 64 16.43 -12.86 -12.19
CA ASP A 64 15.24 -13.05 -11.38
C ASP A 64 14.07 -12.20 -11.89
N SER A 65 12.86 -12.74 -11.73
CA SER A 65 11.63 -12.03 -12.05
C SER A 65 11.17 -11.20 -10.84
N LYS A 66 10.47 -10.09 -11.11
CA LYS A 66 9.84 -9.32 -10.05
C LYS A 66 8.82 -10.19 -9.30
N GLY A 67 8.77 -10.05 -7.98
CA GLY A 67 7.77 -10.70 -7.15
C GLY A 67 6.36 -10.37 -7.63
N GLN A 68 5.57 -11.40 -7.90
CA GLN A 68 4.18 -11.23 -8.31
C GLN A 68 3.34 -10.95 -7.06
N ARG A 69 2.52 -9.90 -7.11
CA ARG A 69 1.68 -9.42 -5.98
C ARG A 69 0.44 -10.32 -5.75
N LEU A 70 0.66 -11.63 -5.70
CA LEU A 70 -0.33 -12.67 -5.42
C LEU A 70 -0.74 -12.62 -3.94
N GLY A 71 -1.59 -13.58 -3.54
CA GLY A 71 -2.06 -13.74 -2.17
C GLY A 71 -3.49 -13.27 -1.94
N VAL A 72 -3.92 -13.42 -0.69
CA VAL A 72 -5.21 -12.99 -0.17
C VAL A 72 -5.25 -11.46 -0.13
N LYS A 73 -6.38 -10.89 -0.53
CA LYS A 73 -6.64 -9.45 -0.56
C LYS A 73 -7.68 -9.04 0.46
N ILE A 74 -8.71 -9.88 0.65
CA ILE A 74 -9.74 -9.73 1.67
C ILE A 74 -9.71 -10.97 2.56
N TYR A 75 -9.55 -10.77 3.86
CA TYR A 75 -9.49 -11.87 4.84
C TYR A 75 -10.89 -12.30 5.30
N GLY A 76 -10.93 -13.31 6.17
CA GLY A 76 -12.17 -13.74 6.80
C GLY A 76 -12.81 -12.63 7.62
N ASP A 77 -14.14 -12.62 7.65
CA ASP A 77 -14.98 -11.67 8.39
C ASP A 77 -14.75 -10.21 7.98
N GLN A 78 -14.28 -9.99 6.75
CA GLN A 78 -14.18 -8.67 6.15
C GLN A 78 -15.24 -8.48 5.07
N LEU A 79 -15.69 -7.24 4.92
CA LEU A 79 -16.66 -6.85 3.91
C LEU A 79 -16.03 -6.87 2.50
N ALA A 80 -16.66 -7.64 1.61
CA ALA A 80 -16.40 -7.62 0.17
C ALA A 80 -17.51 -6.84 -0.54
N LYS A 81 -17.13 -6.15 -1.62
CA LYS A 81 -18.07 -5.55 -2.59
C LYS A 81 -18.31 -6.52 -3.75
N PRO A 82 -19.40 -6.44 -4.51
CA PRO A 82 -19.53 -7.22 -5.74
C PRO A 82 -18.37 -6.90 -6.70
N GLY A 83 -17.79 -7.94 -7.31
CA GLY A 83 -16.63 -7.86 -8.18
C GLY A 83 -15.28 -7.65 -7.48
N ALA A 84 -15.24 -7.53 -6.14
CA ALA A 84 -14.00 -7.37 -5.42
C ALA A 84 -13.15 -8.65 -5.46
N ILE A 85 -11.84 -8.50 -5.66
CA ILE A 85 -10.91 -9.63 -5.68
C ILE A 85 -10.64 -10.07 -4.25
N ILE A 86 -10.93 -11.33 -3.93
CA ILE A 86 -10.66 -11.92 -2.62
C ILE A 86 -9.25 -12.53 -2.60
N ILE A 87 -8.88 -13.30 -3.63
CA ILE A 87 -7.57 -13.98 -3.69
C ILE A 87 -7.03 -13.96 -5.12
N ARG A 88 -5.76 -13.55 -5.27
CA ARG A 88 -4.97 -13.78 -6.48
C ARG A 88 -4.03 -14.95 -6.24
N GLN A 89 -4.23 -16.06 -6.93
CA GLN A 89 -3.45 -17.28 -6.69
C GLN A 89 -2.83 -17.83 -7.97
N ARG A 90 -1.89 -18.76 -7.81
CA ARG A 90 -1.40 -19.61 -8.90
C ARG A 90 -1.90 -21.01 -8.62
N GLY A 91 -2.64 -21.56 -9.58
CA GLY A 91 -3.48 -22.73 -9.35
C GLY A 91 -4.57 -22.48 -8.30
N THR A 92 -5.30 -23.53 -7.93
CA THR A 92 -6.42 -23.48 -6.98
C THR A 92 -6.00 -23.96 -5.60
N LYS A 93 -5.31 -23.09 -4.84
CA LYS A 93 -5.03 -23.35 -3.42
C LYS A 93 -6.32 -23.27 -2.60
N VAL A 94 -7.18 -22.33 -2.98
CA VAL A 94 -8.51 -22.12 -2.43
C VAL A 94 -9.53 -22.22 -3.55
N TYR A 95 -10.64 -22.90 -3.28
CA TYR A 95 -11.71 -23.15 -4.22
C TYR A 95 -12.84 -22.11 -4.06
N PRO A 96 -13.58 -21.80 -5.12
CA PRO A 96 -14.78 -20.98 -5.01
C PRO A 96 -15.84 -21.78 -4.25
N GLY A 97 -16.47 -21.12 -3.29
CA GLY A 97 -17.67 -21.56 -2.60
C GLY A 97 -18.89 -20.79 -3.09
N ASN A 98 -19.81 -20.50 -2.18
CA ASN A 98 -21.06 -19.82 -2.52
C ASN A 98 -20.81 -18.32 -2.76
N ASN A 99 -21.46 -17.76 -3.78
CA ASN A 99 -21.39 -16.33 -4.16
C ASN A 99 -19.98 -15.83 -4.52
N VAL A 100 -19.11 -16.73 -4.98
CA VAL A 100 -17.74 -16.43 -5.41
C VAL A 100 -17.51 -16.98 -6.81
N GLY A 101 -17.06 -16.12 -7.72
CA GLY A 101 -16.64 -16.49 -9.07
C GLY A 101 -15.15 -16.82 -9.15
N MET A 102 -14.78 -17.62 -10.14
CA MET A 102 -13.38 -17.90 -10.49
C MET A 102 -13.06 -17.31 -11.87
N GLY A 103 -11.98 -16.52 -11.95
CA GLY A 103 -11.46 -15.98 -13.20
C GLY A 103 -10.57 -16.97 -13.96
N LYS A 104 -10.16 -16.60 -15.18
CA LYS A 104 -9.31 -17.42 -16.07
C LYS A 104 -7.98 -17.84 -15.41
N ASP A 105 -7.39 -16.99 -14.58
CA ASP A 105 -6.13 -17.26 -13.87
C ASP A 105 -6.34 -17.85 -12.46
N HIS A 106 -7.53 -18.39 -12.17
CA HIS A 106 -7.96 -18.90 -10.87
C HIS A 106 -8.05 -17.84 -9.76
N THR A 107 -8.07 -16.55 -10.13
CA THR A 107 -8.40 -15.45 -9.20
C THR A 107 -9.84 -15.60 -8.71
N LEU A 108 -10.05 -15.48 -7.41
CA LEU A 108 -11.39 -15.53 -6.80
C LEU A 108 -11.91 -14.12 -6.56
N PHE A 109 -13.16 -13.88 -6.96
CA PHE A 109 -13.85 -12.61 -6.79
C PHE A 109 -15.27 -12.81 -6.24
N SER A 110 -15.77 -11.85 -5.47
CA SER A 110 -17.12 -11.88 -4.91
C SER A 110 -18.17 -11.52 -5.95
N LEU A 111 -19.32 -12.18 -5.91
CA LEU A 111 -20.49 -11.83 -6.73
C LEU A 111 -21.45 -10.89 -6.01
N ILE A 112 -21.53 -11.01 -4.67
CA ILE A 112 -22.39 -10.20 -3.81
C ILE A 112 -21.55 -9.37 -2.84
N ASP A 113 -22.17 -8.37 -2.23
CA ASP A 113 -21.67 -7.73 -1.03
C ASP A 113 -21.93 -8.59 0.22
N GLY A 114 -20.99 -8.57 1.16
CA GLY A 114 -21.11 -9.37 2.37
C GLY A 114 -19.79 -9.71 3.03
N LEU A 115 -19.83 -10.56 4.05
CA LEU A 115 -18.65 -11.06 4.76
C LEU A 115 -18.05 -12.27 4.06
N VAL A 116 -16.73 -12.25 3.91
CA VAL A 116 -15.96 -13.37 3.36
C VAL A 116 -15.71 -14.41 4.46
N LYS A 117 -15.97 -15.68 4.17
CA LYS A 117 -15.70 -16.79 5.09
C LYS A 117 -14.87 -17.88 4.41
N PHE A 118 -13.86 -18.36 5.13
CA PHE A 118 -13.00 -19.47 4.70
C PHE A 118 -13.45 -20.75 5.39
N GLU A 119 -13.75 -21.78 4.60
CA GLU A 119 -14.20 -23.07 5.11
C GLU A 119 -13.28 -24.19 4.61
N LYS A 120 -13.26 -25.31 5.33
CA LYS A 120 -12.61 -26.52 4.83
C LYS A 120 -13.41 -27.11 3.67
N TYR A 121 -12.69 -27.61 2.68
CA TYR A 121 -13.21 -28.33 1.53
C TYR A 121 -12.58 -29.72 1.48
N GLY A 122 -13.20 -30.67 2.19
CA GLY A 122 -12.63 -31.99 2.43
C GLY A 122 -11.51 -31.97 3.47
N PRO A 123 -10.57 -32.93 3.44
CA PRO A 123 -9.55 -33.07 4.47
C PRO A 123 -8.53 -31.91 4.46
N ASP A 124 -8.00 -31.57 3.28
CA ASP A 124 -6.84 -30.67 3.17
C ASP A 124 -7.13 -29.32 2.51
N ARG A 125 -8.17 -29.23 1.67
CA ARG A 125 -8.41 -28.05 0.83
C ARG A 125 -9.27 -27.03 1.55
N LYS A 126 -9.27 -25.79 1.06
CA LYS A 126 -10.10 -24.70 1.57
C LYS A 126 -10.99 -24.17 0.45
N LYS A 127 -12.19 -23.71 0.81
CA LYS A 127 -13.08 -22.95 -0.07
C LYS A 127 -13.40 -21.60 0.55
N VAL A 128 -13.78 -20.64 -0.29
CA VAL A 128 -14.19 -19.31 0.16
C VAL A 128 -15.60 -19.04 -0.31
N SER A 129 -16.46 -18.65 0.64
CA SER A 129 -17.83 -18.24 0.40
C SER A 129 -18.02 -16.80 0.85
N VAL A 130 -18.97 -16.10 0.24
CA VAL A 130 -19.42 -14.78 0.71
C VAL A 130 -20.85 -14.91 1.21
N TYR A 131 -21.09 -14.43 2.42
CA TYR A 131 -22.39 -14.41 3.07
C TYR A 131 -22.89 -12.97 3.16
N PRO A 132 -24.18 -12.70 2.85
CA PRO A 132 -24.74 -11.35 3.01
C PRO A 132 -24.59 -10.91 4.47
N TYR A 133 -24.27 -9.63 4.67
CA TYR A 133 -24.08 -9.04 5.99
C TYR A 133 -25.06 -7.91 6.21
N GLU A 134 -25.89 -8.09 7.23
CA GLU A 134 -26.77 -7.05 7.71
C GLU A 134 -26.00 -6.18 8.70
N LYS A 135 -25.89 -4.89 8.39
CA LYS A 135 -25.18 -3.94 9.25
C LYS A 135 -26.02 -3.68 10.50
N GLU A 136 -25.50 -4.06 11.65
CA GLU A 136 -26.10 -3.70 12.94
C GLU A 136 -26.15 -2.17 13.10
N PRO A 137 -27.23 -1.62 13.70
CA PRO A 137 -27.34 -0.19 13.93
C PRO A 137 -26.21 0.31 14.86
N GLU A 138 -25.61 1.45 14.52
CA GLU A 138 -24.51 2.01 15.30
C GLU A 138 -25.01 2.56 16.65
N ASN A 139 -24.29 2.29 17.73
CA ASN A 139 -24.58 2.86 19.04
C ASN A 139 -24.29 4.38 19.06
N PRO A 140 -25.29 5.26 19.30
CA PRO A 140 -25.13 6.71 19.26
C PRO A 140 -24.20 7.23 20.36
N ASN A 141 -24.14 6.54 21.51
CA ASN A 141 -23.32 6.93 22.66
C ASN A 141 -21.89 6.37 22.60
N SER A 142 -21.43 5.96 21.42
CA SER A 142 -20.06 5.48 21.24
C SER A 142 -19.03 6.61 21.32
N TYR A 143 -17.83 6.29 21.84
CA TYR A 143 -16.69 7.22 21.84
C TYR A 143 -16.39 7.80 20.45
N ARG A 144 -16.53 6.96 19.41
CA ARG A 144 -16.33 7.32 18.00
C ARG A 144 -17.33 8.40 17.55
N ALA A 145 -18.61 8.26 17.89
CA ALA A 145 -19.64 9.25 17.58
C ALA A 145 -19.38 10.58 18.31
N ARG A 146 -19.10 10.55 19.62
CA ARG A 146 -18.79 11.75 20.41
C ARG A 146 -17.59 12.53 19.84
N LYS A 147 -16.54 11.83 19.43
CA LYS A 147 -15.36 12.47 18.82
C LYS A 147 -15.67 13.05 17.43
N ARG A 148 -16.43 12.33 16.60
CA ARG A 148 -16.89 12.83 15.29
C ARG A 148 -17.68 14.14 15.42
N GLU A 149 -18.64 14.19 16.34
CA GLU A 149 -19.44 15.40 16.60
C GLU A 149 -18.58 16.53 17.18
N ASN A 150 -17.64 16.23 18.08
CA ASN A 150 -16.73 17.26 18.59
C ASN A 150 -15.92 17.94 17.47
N PHE A 151 -15.33 17.18 16.55
CA PHE A 151 -14.61 17.74 15.41
C PHE A 151 -15.51 18.51 14.44
N ARG A 152 -16.77 18.11 14.29
CA ARG A 152 -17.77 18.87 13.52
C ARG A 152 -18.06 20.22 14.18
N LEU A 153 -18.41 20.22 15.47
CA LEU A 153 -18.71 21.45 16.23
C LEU A 153 -17.52 22.40 16.28
N GLN A 154 -16.28 21.90 16.40
CA GLN A 154 -15.09 22.75 16.36
C GLN A 154 -14.92 23.43 15.00
N ARG A 155 -15.15 22.71 13.88
CA ARG A 155 -15.11 23.31 12.54
C ARG A 155 -16.19 24.37 12.35
N GLU A 156 -17.41 24.10 12.79
CA GLU A 156 -18.53 25.05 12.73
C GLU A 156 -18.27 26.30 13.58
N ARG A 157 -17.76 26.14 14.81
CA ARG A 157 -17.39 27.26 15.69
C ARG A 157 -16.26 28.11 15.12
N LEU A 158 -15.23 27.48 14.57
CA LEU A 158 -14.12 28.20 13.94
C LEU A 158 -14.58 28.95 12.69
N LYS A 159 -15.45 28.34 11.87
CA LYS A 159 -16.05 28.97 10.70
C LYS A 159 -16.91 30.18 11.10
N ALA A 160 -17.80 30.01 12.07
CA ALA A 160 -18.66 31.09 12.58
C ALA A 160 -17.84 32.27 13.16
N ARG A 161 -16.75 31.96 13.89
CA ARG A 161 -15.84 32.99 14.41
C ARG A 161 -15.10 33.72 13.28
N ALA A 162 -14.70 33.02 12.22
CA ALA A 162 -14.06 33.62 11.06
C ALA A 162 -15.02 34.50 10.24
N GLU A 163 -16.29 34.11 10.16
CA GLU A 163 -17.35 34.85 9.48
C GLU A 163 -17.91 36.02 10.31
N GLY A 164 -17.51 36.15 11.58
CA GLY A 164 -17.89 37.28 12.45
C GLY A 164 -19.35 37.30 12.91
N THR A 165 -20.12 36.25 12.60
CA THR A 165 -21.49 36.05 13.10
C THR A 165 -21.44 35.47 14.50
N TYR A 166 -21.49 36.34 15.53
CA TYR A 166 -21.61 35.93 16.92
C TYR A 166 -23.01 36.24 17.44
N GLU A 167 -23.90 35.26 17.32
CA GLU A 167 -25.05 35.00 18.21
C GLU A 167 -25.54 33.60 17.79
N PRO A 168 -25.22 32.51 18.51
CA PRO A 168 -26.09 31.35 18.41
C PRO A 168 -27.35 31.75 19.17
N GLU A 169 -28.39 32.18 18.45
CA GLU A 169 -29.73 32.27 19.02
C GLU A 169 -29.99 30.96 19.77
N LEU A 170 -30.13 31.09 21.09
CA LEU A 170 -30.89 30.17 21.90
C LEU A 170 -32.32 30.26 21.38
N VAL A 171 -32.61 29.60 20.25
CA VAL A 171 -33.98 29.41 19.79
C VAL A 171 -34.63 28.52 20.85
N LEU A 172 -35.39 29.20 21.69
CA LEU A 172 -36.30 28.71 22.70
C LEU A 172 -37.05 27.48 22.19
N ALA A 173 -36.57 26.29 22.57
CA ALA A 173 -37.42 25.10 22.62
C ALA A 173 -38.24 25.15 23.93
N ALA A 174 -39.14 26.13 24.00
CA ALA A 174 -40.15 26.27 25.05
C ALA A 174 -41.48 26.65 24.39
N ALA A 175 -42.03 25.70 23.63
CA ALA A 175 -43.39 25.63 23.08
C ALA A 175 -43.45 24.28 22.35
N ASP A 176 -44.25 23.27 22.66
CA ASP A 176 -45.45 23.15 23.49
C ASP A 176 -45.46 21.76 24.12
N ALA A 177 -45.52 21.69 25.45
CA ALA A 177 -45.91 20.47 26.17
C ALA A 177 -47.42 20.52 26.39
N SER A 178 -48.21 20.45 25.33
CA SER A 178 -49.60 20.01 25.43
C SER A 178 -49.59 18.48 25.46
N VAL A 179 -49.68 17.96 26.67
CA VAL A 179 -50.08 16.59 26.96
C VAL A 179 -51.44 16.36 26.30
N GLU A 180 -51.47 15.72 25.13
CA GLU A 180 -52.70 15.05 24.71
C GLU A 180 -52.83 13.79 25.56
N VAL A 181 -53.79 13.87 26.48
CA VAL A 181 -54.32 12.74 27.22
C VAL A 181 -54.89 11.76 26.20
N ASN A 182 -54.21 10.62 26.00
CA ASN A 182 -54.85 9.47 25.37
C ASN A 182 -55.99 9.03 26.30
N ALA A 183 -57.22 9.40 25.95
CA ALA A 183 -58.41 8.74 26.46
C ALA A 183 -58.60 7.47 25.63
N ASP A 184 -58.66 6.33 26.32
CA ASP A 184 -59.02 5.03 25.75
C ASP A 184 -60.38 5.10 25.02
N CYS A 185 -60.43 4.60 23.78
CA CYS A 185 -61.54 3.88 23.14
C CYS A 185 -61.03 3.20 21.87
#